data_AF-A0A380EBZ2-F1
#
_entry.id   AF-A0A380EBZ2-F1
#
_cell.length_a   1.000
_cell.length_b   1.000
_cell.length_c   1.000
_cell.angle_alpha   90.00
_cell.angle_beta   90.00
_cell.angle_gamma   90.00
#
_symmetry.space_group_name_H-M   'P 1'
#
loop_
_entity.id
_entity.type
_entity.pdbx_description
1 polymer ?
#
loop_
_entity_poly.entity_id
_entity_poly.type
_entity_poly.pdbx_seq_one_letter_code
_entity_poly.pdbx_strand_id
1 'polypeptide(L)'
;MEGSKIHILEELPKAGGSLDGENMPLKGYVVRGGREMENHFECLWDLFRSIPSLEIDNASVLDEFYWLNKEDPNYSRCRVIEKQGQRLVTDGDFTLTKTAIKEILDLCLTNEEDLDDVK
;
A
#
# COMPACT_ATOMS: atom_id res chain seq x y z
N MET A 1 -1.78 -3.09 -29.99
CA MET A 1 -1.74 -1.71 -30.53
C MET A 1 -0.29 -1.24 -30.45
N GLU A 2 0.19 -0.41 -31.37
CA GLU A 2 1.54 0.15 -31.28
C GLU A 2 1.59 1.28 -30.24
N GLY A 3 2.68 1.37 -29.49
CA GLY A 3 2.84 2.40 -28.44
C GLY A 3 2.78 3.84 -28.96
N SER A 4 3.19 4.07 -30.22
CA SER A 4 3.09 5.37 -30.90
C SER A 4 1.66 5.91 -31.05
N LYS A 5 0.65 5.05 -30.82
CA LYS A 5 -0.78 5.40 -30.87
C LYS A 5 -1.36 5.67 -29.47
N ILE A 6 -0.55 5.59 -28.42
CA ILE A 6 -0.93 5.81 -27.03
C ILE A 6 -0.38 7.18 -26.61
N HIS A 7 -1.27 8.06 -26.14
CA HIS A 7 -0.92 9.40 -25.67
C HIS A 7 -1.35 9.53 -24.20
N ILE A 8 -0.41 9.85 -23.31
CA ILE A 8 -0.67 10.13 -21.90
C ILE A 8 -0.69 11.65 -21.74
N LEU A 9 -1.81 12.21 -21.27
CA LEU A 9 -1.96 13.64 -20.99
C LEU A 9 -1.75 13.87 -19.49
N GLU A 10 -0.60 14.44 -19.13
CA GLU A 10 -0.20 14.69 -17.74
C GLU A 10 -0.29 16.20 -17.43
N GLU A 11 -0.85 16.55 -16.27
CA GLU A 11 -0.99 17.94 -15.82
C GLU A 11 0.35 18.51 -15.35
N LEU A 12 1.17 17.68 -14.71
CA LEU A 12 2.43 18.10 -14.13
C LEU A 12 3.57 18.22 -15.17
N PRO A 13 4.51 19.17 -15.00
CA PRO A 13 5.69 19.26 -15.86
C PRO A 13 6.65 18.07 -15.75
N LYS A 14 6.52 17.27 -14.69
CA LYS A 14 7.40 16.14 -14.37
C LYS A 14 6.57 14.87 -14.34
N ALA A 15 6.92 13.91 -15.19
CA ALA A 15 6.33 12.58 -15.14
C ALA A 15 6.66 11.90 -13.80
N GLY A 16 5.68 11.20 -13.23
CA GLY A 16 5.79 10.59 -11.91
C GLY A 16 4.42 10.26 -11.33
N GLY A 17 4.40 9.80 -10.09
CA GLY A 17 3.16 9.37 -9.44
C GLY A 17 3.35 9.15 -7.94
N SER A 18 2.33 8.66 -7.25
CA SER A 18 2.28 8.61 -5.77
C SER A 18 3.26 7.65 -5.08
N LEU A 19 4.26 7.10 -5.77
CA LEU A 19 5.30 6.22 -5.23
C LEU A 19 6.71 6.73 -5.52
N ASP A 20 6.85 8.01 -5.90
CA ASP A 20 8.15 8.60 -6.16
C ASP A 20 8.65 9.50 -5.02
N GLY A 21 9.97 9.66 -4.97
CA GLY A 21 10.63 10.62 -4.10
C GLY A 21 11.08 11.86 -4.88
N GLU A 22 11.27 12.97 -4.19
CA GLU A 22 11.97 14.13 -4.74
C GLU A 22 13.05 14.60 -3.76
N ASN A 23 14.26 14.77 -4.28
CA ASN A 23 15.31 15.47 -3.55
C ASN A 23 15.11 16.98 -3.71
N MET A 24 14.58 17.61 -2.67
CA MET A 24 14.37 19.06 -2.66
C MET A 24 15.65 19.75 -2.18
N PRO A 25 16.28 20.61 -3.01
CA PRO A 25 17.48 21.33 -2.62
C PRO A 25 17.26 22.08 -1.31
N LEU A 26 18.22 21.97 -0.38
CA LEU A 26 18.21 22.59 0.96
C LEU A 26 17.10 22.12 1.92
N LYS A 27 16.20 21.21 1.50
CA LYS A 27 15.09 20.69 2.32
C LYS A 27 15.16 19.19 2.58
N GLY A 28 15.95 18.46 1.79
CA GLY A 28 16.14 17.01 1.92
C GLY A 28 15.24 16.19 1.00
N TYR A 29 15.19 14.89 1.25
CA TYR A 29 14.34 13.97 0.49
C TYR A 29 12.89 14.05 1.00
N VAL A 30 11.96 14.21 0.07
CA VAL A 30 10.52 14.18 0.31
C VAL A 30 9.94 12.94 -0.36
N VAL A 31 9.28 12.10 0.44
CA VAL A 31 8.48 10.98 -0.07
C VAL A 31 7.14 11.55 -0.52
N ARG A 32 6.82 11.48 -1.83
CA ARG A 32 5.57 12.04 -2.38
C ARG A 32 4.37 11.11 -2.23
N GLY A 33 4.62 9.90 -1.73
CA GLY A 33 3.60 8.98 -1.22
C GLY A 33 4.21 7.63 -0.85
N GLY A 34 3.43 6.82 -0.14
CA GLY A 34 3.73 5.44 0.17
C GLY A 34 2.43 4.67 0.24
N ARG A 35 2.37 3.53 -0.44
CA ARG A 35 1.26 2.59 -0.32
C ARG A 35 1.83 1.20 -0.15
N GLU A 36 1.28 0.50 0.82
CA GLU A 36 1.55 -0.92 1.00
C GLU A 36 0.75 -1.71 -0.04
N MET A 37 1.29 -2.87 -0.44
CA MET A 37 0.60 -3.83 -1.29
C MET A 37 0.40 -5.13 -0.51
N GLU A 38 -0.57 -5.93 -0.92
CA GLU A 38 -0.78 -7.28 -0.39
C GLU A 38 -0.82 -8.30 -1.53
N ASN A 39 -0.76 -9.59 -1.17
CA ASN A 39 -0.53 -10.67 -2.12
C ASN A 39 -1.71 -10.95 -3.07
N HIS A 40 -2.91 -10.49 -2.75
CA HIS A 40 -4.15 -10.64 -3.52
C HIS A 40 -4.52 -9.41 -4.36
N PHE A 41 -3.58 -8.51 -4.63
CA PHE A 41 -3.75 -7.46 -5.66
C PHE A 41 -3.62 -8.04 -7.07
N GLU A 42 -4.56 -8.89 -7.46
CA GLU A 42 -4.52 -9.72 -8.67
C GLU A 42 -4.20 -8.91 -9.94
N CYS A 43 -4.91 -7.80 -10.17
CA CYS A 43 -4.71 -6.95 -11.36
C CYS A 43 -3.33 -6.28 -11.37
N LEU A 44 -2.81 -5.91 -10.20
CA LEU A 44 -1.51 -5.25 -10.07
C LEU A 44 -0.38 -6.25 -10.30
N TRP A 45 -0.48 -7.46 -9.77
CA TRP A 45 0.53 -8.50 -9.98
C TRP A 45 0.50 -9.08 -11.39
N ASP A 46 -0.68 -9.16 -12.03
CA ASP A 46 -0.79 -9.48 -13.46
C ASP A 46 -0.09 -8.42 -14.34
N LEU A 47 -0.21 -7.14 -13.97
CA LEU A 47 0.56 -6.07 -14.63
C LEU A 47 2.06 -6.22 -14.39
N PHE A 48 2.51 -6.27 -13.13
CA PHE A 48 3.93 -6.15 -12.80
C PHE A 48 4.79 -7.37 -13.14
N ARG A 49 4.20 -8.56 -13.34
CA ARG A 49 4.94 -9.70 -13.92
C ARG A 49 5.43 -9.45 -15.35
N SER A 50 4.87 -8.45 -16.05
CA SER A 50 5.22 -8.12 -17.44
C SER A 50 6.14 -6.91 -17.58
N ILE A 51 6.41 -6.20 -16.48
CA ILE A 51 7.27 -5.01 -16.46
C ILE A 51 8.68 -5.43 -16.01
N PRO A 52 9.74 -5.12 -16.75
CA PRO A 52 11.11 -5.43 -16.33
C PRO A 52 11.51 -4.71 -15.04
N SER A 53 12.23 -5.41 -14.18
CA SER A 53 12.92 -4.82 -13.02
C SER A 53 13.97 -3.80 -13.50
N LEU A 54 14.21 -2.78 -12.69
CA LEU A 54 15.27 -1.79 -12.91
C LEU A 54 16.58 -2.17 -12.20
N GLU A 55 16.52 -3.05 -11.19
CA GLU A 55 17.65 -3.40 -10.32
C GLU A 55 18.18 -4.82 -10.59
N ILE A 56 17.34 -5.73 -11.07
CA ILE A 56 17.68 -7.13 -11.32
C ILE A 56 17.54 -7.46 -12.81
N ASP A 57 18.67 -7.75 -13.45
CA ASP A 57 18.71 -8.16 -14.85
C ASP A 57 17.88 -9.42 -15.11
N ASN A 58 17.09 -9.40 -16.19
CA ASN A 58 16.23 -10.51 -16.62
C ASN A 58 15.15 -10.95 -15.61
N ALA A 59 14.73 -10.06 -14.71
CA ALA A 59 13.61 -10.26 -13.79
C ALA A 59 12.47 -9.28 -14.07
N SER A 60 11.25 -9.62 -13.66
CA SER A 60 10.13 -8.68 -13.62
C SER A 60 10.10 -7.88 -12.31
N VAL A 61 9.35 -6.78 -12.27
CA VAL A 61 9.06 -6.04 -11.04
C VAL A 61 8.41 -6.94 -9.99
N LEU A 62 7.53 -7.87 -10.42
CA LEU A 62 6.95 -8.85 -9.50
C LEU A 62 8.02 -9.75 -8.88
N ASP A 63 8.98 -10.24 -9.67
CA ASP A 63 10.03 -11.14 -9.16
C ASP A 63 10.91 -10.44 -8.12
N GLU A 64 11.38 -9.23 -8.42
CA GLU A 64 12.15 -8.40 -7.49
C GLU A 64 11.35 -8.17 -6.19
N PHE A 65 10.10 -7.72 -6.31
CA PHE A 65 9.24 -7.44 -5.16
C PHE A 65 9.01 -8.69 -4.31
N TYR A 66 8.78 -9.83 -4.96
CA TYR A 66 8.52 -11.11 -4.32
C TYR A 66 9.74 -11.65 -3.55
N TRP A 67 10.92 -11.62 -4.16
CA TRP A 67 12.14 -12.09 -3.51
C TRP A 67 12.51 -11.20 -2.34
N LEU A 68 12.43 -9.88 -2.49
CA LEU A 68 12.70 -8.94 -1.41
C LEU A 68 11.80 -9.22 -0.20
N ASN A 69 10.50 -9.35 -0.40
CA ASN A 69 9.55 -9.60 0.70
C ASN A 69 9.69 -11.00 1.33
N LYS A 70 10.38 -11.94 0.67
CA LYS A 70 10.76 -13.22 1.25
C LYS A 70 12.05 -13.16 2.05
N GLU A 71 13.02 -12.39 1.58
CA GLU A 71 14.31 -12.19 2.23
C GLU A 71 14.17 -11.33 3.49
N ASP A 72 13.39 -10.26 3.43
CA ASP A 72 13.10 -9.35 4.53
C ASP A 72 11.58 -9.16 4.70
N PRO A 73 10.89 -10.10 5.38
CA PRO A 73 9.46 -10.01 5.57
C PRO A 73 9.09 -8.84 6.48
N ASN A 74 8.13 -8.03 6.05
CA ASN A 74 7.67 -6.88 6.84
C ASN A 74 6.89 -7.31 8.09
N TYR A 75 7.26 -6.79 9.27
CA TYR A 75 6.50 -6.93 10.52
C TYR A 75 6.79 -5.76 11.47
N SER A 76 5.83 -5.43 12.34
CA SER A 76 6.02 -4.42 13.38
C SER A 76 6.42 -5.05 14.71
N ARG A 77 7.50 -4.55 15.31
CA ARG A 77 7.93 -4.92 16.68
C ARG A 77 7.24 -4.12 17.78
N CYS A 78 6.63 -2.99 17.41
CA CYS A 78 5.96 -2.05 18.31
C CYS A 78 4.97 -1.24 17.47
N ARG A 79 3.69 -1.59 17.52
CA ARG A 79 2.66 -1.05 16.62
C ARG A 79 1.99 0.20 17.21
N VAL A 80 1.89 0.27 18.54
CA VAL A 80 1.30 1.40 19.28
C VAL A 80 2.18 1.79 20.47
N ILE A 81 2.47 3.09 20.59
CA ILE A 81 3.15 3.70 21.74
C ILE A 81 2.25 4.74 22.41
N GLU A 82 2.42 4.90 23.71
CA GLU A 82 1.80 5.93 24.54
C GLU A 82 2.82 6.48 25.56
N LYS A 83 2.41 7.48 26.36
CA LYS A 83 3.18 7.96 27.54
C LYS A 83 4.66 8.21 27.26
N GLN A 84 4.94 9.01 26.22
CA GLN A 84 6.29 9.42 25.81
C GLN A 84 7.23 8.25 25.48
N GLY A 85 6.75 7.29 24.69
CA GLY A 85 7.59 6.24 24.09
C GLY A 85 7.44 4.86 24.72
N GLN A 86 6.44 4.66 25.59
CA GLN A 86 6.15 3.36 26.17
C GLN A 86 5.23 2.56 25.24
N ARG A 87 5.54 1.29 25.00
CA ARG A 87 4.64 0.41 24.24
C ARG A 87 3.33 0.23 25.01
N LEU A 88 2.20 0.35 24.32
CA LEU A 88 0.89 0.08 24.92
C LEU A 88 0.81 -1.36 25.42
N VAL A 89 0.24 -1.58 26.61
CA VAL A 89 0.18 -2.91 27.26
C VAL A 89 -0.59 -3.93 26.42
N THR A 90 -1.64 -3.49 25.73
CA THR A 90 -2.49 -4.32 24.87
C THR A 90 -2.07 -4.29 23.39
N ASP A 91 -0.88 -3.80 23.07
CA ASP A 91 -0.41 -3.71 21.68
C ASP A 91 -0.36 -5.10 21.01
N GLY A 92 -1.11 -5.26 19.92
CA GLY A 92 -1.30 -6.52 19.22
C GLY A 92 -2.60 -7.27 19.53
N ASP A 93 -3.35 -6.85 20.56
CA ASP A 93 -4.69 -7.36 20.85
C ASP A 93 -5.75 -6.41 20.28
N PHE A 94 -6.83 -6.94 19.71
CA PHE A 94 -7.91 -6.11 19.15
C PHE A 94 -8.77 -5.46 20.23
N THR A 95 -8.84 -6.01 21.45
CA THR A 95 -9.65 -5.51 22.57
C THR A 95 -11.15 -5.32 22.26
N LEU A 96 -11.66 -5.97 21.20
CA LEU A 96 -13.04 -5.84 20.75
C LEU A 96 -14.01 -6.48 21.77
N THR A 97 -15.05 -5.73 22.12
CA THR A 97 -16.16 -6.24 22.93
C THR A 97 -17.10 -7.09 22.08
N LYS A 98 -17.98 -7.87 22.72
CA LYS A 98 -19.03 -8.63 22.01
C LYS A 98 -19.92 -7.72 21.16
N THR A 99 -20.20 -6.50 21.64
CA THR A 99 -20.96 -5.50 20.88
C THR A 99 -20.18 -5.06 19.64
N ALA A 100 -18.89 -4.73 19.78
CA ALA A 100 -18.07 -4.30 18.64
C ALA A 100 -17.89 -5.41 17.58
N ILE A 101 -17.76 -6.68 18.01
CA ILE A 101 -17.74 -7.82 17.09
C ILE A 101 -19.07 -7.91 16.34
N LYS A 102 -20.20 -7.76 17.05
CA LYS A 102 -21.52 -7.76 16.41
C LYS A 102 -21.67 -6.63 15.40
N GLU A 103 -21.19 -5.42 15.72
CA GLU A 103 -21.24 -4.27 14.81
C GLU A 103 -20.49 -4.54 13.50
N ILE A 104 -19.30 -5.16 13.57
CA ILE A 104 -18.53 -5.55 12.37
C ILE A 104 -19.30 -6.59 11.54
N LEU A 105 -19.88 -7.60 12.20
CA LEU A 105 -20.67 -8.63 11.51
C LEU A 105 -21.92 -8.04 10.87
N ASP A 106 -22.63 -7.16 11.57
CA ASP A 106 -23.81 -6.48 11.05
C ASP A 106 -23.43 -5.65 9.81
N LEU A 107 -22.29 -4.93 9.85
CA LEU A 107 -21.78 -4.18 8.70
C LEU A 107 -21.51 -5.09 7.50
N CYS A 108 -20.81 -6.21 7.69
CA CYS A 108 -20.51 -7.14 6.59
C CYS A 108 -21.75 -7.85 6.03
N LEU A 109 -22.84 -7.93 6.80
CA LEU A 109 -24.10 -8.54 6.38
C LEU A 109 -25.12 -7.53 5.85
N THR A 110 -24.86 -6.23 5.99
CA THR A 110 -25.69 -5.18 5.42
C THR A 110 -25.44 -5.13 3.92
N ASN A 111 -26.51 -5.02 3.11
CA ASN A 111 -26.33 -4.90 1.67
C ASN A 111 -25.61 -3.58 1.36
N GLU A 112 -24.75 -3.57 0.34
CA GLU A 112 -24.00 -2.37 -0.03
C GLU A 112 -24.94 -1.18 -0.36
N GLU A 113 -26.08 -1.45 -1.01
CA GLU A 113 -27.10 -0.44 -1.33
C GLU A 113 -27.75 0.21 -0.10
N ASP A 114 -27.70 -0.45 1.05
CA ASP A 114 -28.23 0.08 2.32
C ASP A 114 -27.19 0.95 3.06
N LEU A 115 -25.94 1.04 2.56
CA LEU A 115 -24.85 1.82 3.15
C LEU A 115 -24.65 3.20 2.51
N ASP A 116 -25.37 3.51 1.44
CA ASP A 116 -25.27 4.79 0.74
C ASP A 116 -25.71 5.96 1.65
N ASP A 117 -24.86 6.99 1.75
CA ASP A 117 -25.08 8.22 2.54
C ASP A 117 -25.43 8.01 4.03
N VAL A 118 -25.16 6.81 4.58
CA VAL A 118 -25.31 6.53 6.00
C VAL A 118 -24.34 7.42 6.79
N LYS A 119 -24.87 8.15 7.79
CA LYS A 119 -24.12 9.07 8.65
C LYS A 119 -23.62 8.43 9.93
#